data_AF-A0A7J0F0H7-F1
#
_entry.id   AF-A0A7J0F0H7-F1
#
_cell.length_a   1.000
_cell.length_b   1.000
_cell.length_c   1.000
_cell.angle_alpha   90.00
_cell.angle_beta   90.00
_cell.angle_gamma   90.00
#
_symmetry.space_group_name_H-M   'P 1'
#
loop_
_entity.id
_entity.type
_entity.pdbx_description
1 polymer ?
#
loop_
_entity_poly.entity_id
_entity_poly.type
_entity_poly.pdbx_seq_one_letter_code
_entity_poly.pdbx_strand_id
1 'polypeptide(L)'
;MGVVIIDGSTVRDFVADEEQFNKSADEKFAEMDLNHDGVLSRSELRKAFESFRLIETHFGVDVATPQEELTNLYDSIFERFDCDKSGTVDLEEFRAEMKKIMLAIADGLGSSPIQMALDDDSLLKLAADLEASKNR
;
A
#
# COMPACT_ATOMS: atom_id res chain seq x y z
N MET A 1 14.99 9.05 -6.94
CA MET A 1 13.78 9.85 -7.19
C MET A 1 13.41 9.82 -8.65
N GLY A 2 12.46 8.97 -9.03
CA GLY A 2 11.88 8.91 -10.36
C GLY A 2 10.45 9.44 -10.33
N VAL A 3 10.09 10.29 -11.31
CA VAL A 3 8.69 10.68 -11.50
C VAL A 3 8.04 9.60 -12.33
N VAL A 4 7.06 8.94 -11.73
CA VAL A 4 6.34 7.82 -12.33
C VAL A 4 4.92 8.26 -12.60
N ILE A 5 4.46 8.01 -13.82
CA ILE A 5 3.08 8.28 -14.24
C ILE A 5 2.29 7.00 -13.97
N ILE A 6 1.27 7.10 -13.13
CA ILE A 6 0.37 5.98 -12.83
C ILE A 6 -1.05 6.40 -13.16
N ASP A 7 -1.73 5.58 -13.95
CA ASP A 7 -3.14 5.74 -14.29
C ASP A 7 -3.98 4.65 -13.61
N GLY A 8 -5.30 4.85 -13.51
CA GLY A 8 -6.19 3.82 -12.98
C GLY A 8 -6.14 2.51 -13.77
N SER A 9 -5.81 2.60 -15.07
CA SER A 9 -5.57 1.46 -15.94
C SER A 9 -4.37 0.62 -15.48
N THR A 10 -3.24 1.27 -15.17
CA THR A 10 -2.00 0.64 -14.70
C THR A 10 -2.21 -0.10 -13.37
N VAL A 11 -2.93 0.55 -12.44
CA VAL A 11 -3.26 -0.05 -11.14
C VAL A 11 -4.19 -1.25 -11.32
N ARG A 12 -5.16 -1.17 -12.23
CA ARG A 12 -6.04 -2.32 -12.56
C ARG A 12 -5.29 -3.47 -13.21
N ASP A 13 -4.36 -3.20 -14.12
CA ASP A 13 -3.55 -4.24 -14.76
C ASP A 13 -2.66 -4.95 -13.72
N PHE A 14 -2.03 -4.18 -12.83
CA PHE A 14 -1.24 -4.72 -11.72
C PHE A 14 -2.08 -5.58 -10.76
N VAL A 15 -3.29 -5.13 -10.40
CA VAL A 15 -4.21 -5.88 -9.55
C VAL A 15 -4.79 -7.11 -10.25
N ALA A 16 -4.95 -7.06 -11.57
CA ALA A 16 -5.38 -8.21 -12.38
C ALA A 16 -4.29 -9.28 -12.48
N ASP A 17 -3.02 -8.88 -12.47
CA ASP A 17 -1.85 -9.74 -12.45
C ASP A 17 -1.65 -10.32 -11.04
N GLU A 18 -2.49 -11.31 -10.66
CA GLU A 18 -2.48 -11.88 -9.31
C GLU A 18 -1.12 -12.42 -8.90
N GLU A 19 -0.32 -13.02 -9.79
CA GLU A 19 1.03 -13.47 -9.42
C GLU A 19 1.92 -12.32 -8.93
N GLN A 20 1.99 -11.22 -9.68
CA GLN A 20 2.81 -10.07 -9.30
C GLN A 20 2.24 -9.33 -8.09
N PHE A 21 0.92 -9.15 -8.06
CA PHE A 21 0.25 -8.53 -6.92
C PHE A 21 0.52 -9.33 -5.64
N ASN A 22 0.43 -10.66 -5.70
CA ASN A 22 0.66 -11.52 -4.53
C ASN A 22 2.09 -11.46 -4.08
N LYS A 23 3.02 -11.58 -5.03
CA LYS A 23 4.44 -11.51 -4.71
C LYS A 23 4.79 -10.16 -4.07
N SER A 24 4.29 -9.08 -4.64
CA SER A 24 4.50 -7.72 -4.11
C SER A 24 3.87 -7.54 -2.74
N ALA A 25 2.65 -8.06 -2.54
CA ALA A 25 1.94 -8.00 -1.26
C ALA A 25 2.64 -8.86 -0.19
N ASP A 26 3.12 -10.05 -0.55
CA ASP A 26 3.87 -10.96 0.32
C ASP A 26 5.23 -10.37 0.71
N GLU A 27 5.98 -9.80 -0.23
CA GLU A 27 7.22 -9.09 0.07
C GLU A 27 6.97 -7.90 1.01
N LYS A 28 5.88 -7.15 0.80
CA LYS A 28 5.49 -6.07 1.73
C LYS A 28 5.05 -6.58 3.08
N PHE A 29 4.28 -7.65 3.11
CA PHE A 29 3.84 -8.27 4.33
C PHE A 29 5.06 -8.73 5.15
N ALA A 30 6.00 -9.44 4.54
CA ALA A 30 7.22 -9.92 5.16
C ALA A 30 8.15 -8.79 5.64
N GLU A 31 8.16 -7.64 4.96
CA GLU A 31 8.90 -6.45 5.39
C GLU A 31 8.28 -5.79 6.64
N MET A 32 6.97 -5.92 6.81
CA MET A 32 6.23 -5.39 7.95
C MET A 32 6.15 -6.37 9.12
N ASP A 33 6.12 -7.67 8.83
CA ASP A 33 6.09 -8.79 9.77
C ASP A 33 7.49 -9.00 10.35
N LEU A 34 7.83 -8.20 11.37
CA LEU A 34 9.13 -8.19 12.00
C LEU A 34 9.39 -9.45 12.84
N ASN A 35 8.33 -10.06 13.36
CA ASN A 35 8.41 -11.26 14.19
C ASN A 35 8.30 -12.55 13.35
N HIS A 36 7.93 -12.45 12.07
CA HIS A 36 7.74 -13.55 11.13
C HIS A 36 6.75 -14.60 11.62
N ASP A 37 5.69 -14.17 12.31
CA ASP A 37 4.62 -15.04 12.80
C ASP A 37 3.49 -15.25 11.78
N GLY A 38 3.57 -14.56 10.64
CA GLY A 38 2.58 -14.65 9.56
C GLY A 38 1.36 -13.76 9.76
N VAL A 39 1.36 -12.89 10.78
CA VAL A 39 0.29 -11.92 11.05
C VAL A 39 0.85 -10.55 11.41
N LEU A 40 0.19 -9.47 10.99
CA LEU A 40 0.60 -8.11 11.36
C LEU A 40 -0.16 -7.67 12.61
N SER A 41 0.58 -7.50 13.70
CA SER A 41 0.05 -6.89 14.92
C SER A 41 -0.09 -5.37 14.76
N ARG A 42 -0.94 -4.73 15.57
CA ARG A 42 -1.09 -3.25 15.59
C ARG A 42 0.24 -2.50 15.70
N SER A 43 1.17 -3.05 16.49
CA SER A 43 2.50 -2.44 16.69
C SER A 43 3.38 -2.54 15.44
N GLU A 44 3.29 -3.63 14.70
CA GLU A 44 4.05 -3.88 13.47
C GLU A 44 3.50 -3.05 12.32
N LEU A 45 2.17 -3.05 12.16
CA LEU A 45 1.50 -2.20 11.17
C LEU A 45 1.84 -0.72 11.40
N ARG A 46 1.83 -0.27 12.66
CA ARG A 46 2.20 1.09 13.01
C ARG A 46 3.65 1.41 12.64
N LYS A 47 4.59 0.54 13.00
CA LYS A 47 6.01 0.69 12.60
C LYS A 47 6.17 0.70 11.08
N ALA A 48 5.44 -0.15 10.39
CA ALA A 48 5.45 -0.21 8.95
C ALA A 48 4.99 1.10 8.33
N PHE A 49 3.90 1.70 8.81
CA PHE A 49 3.44 3.01 8.32
C PHE A 49 4.43 4.15 8.64
N GLU A 50 5.03 4.14 9.84
CA GLU A 50 6.11 5.07 10.19
C GLU A 50 7.31 4.90 9.23
N SER A 51 7.64 3.67 8.86
CA SER A 51 8.76 3.34 7.97
C SER A 51 8.46 3.61 6.50
N PHE A 52 7.21 3.44 6.06
CA PHE A 52 6.79 3.65 4.68
C PHE A 52 6.65 5.12 4.27
N ARG A 53 6.71 6.06 5.23
CA ARG A 53 6.42 7.48 5.00
C ARG A 53 5.12 7.73 4.21
N LEU A 54 4.19 6.79 4.22
CA LEU A 54 2.90 6.88 3.52
C LEU A 54 2.10 8.11 4.00
N ILE A 55 2.28 8.44 5.28
CA ILE A 55 1.65 9.58 5.92
C ILE A 55 2.45 10.87 5.70
N GLU A 56 3.78 10.83 5.74
CA GLU A 56 4.65 12.03 5.66
C GLU A 56 4.59 12.77 4.30
N THR A 57 4.18 12.13 3.20
CA THR A 57 4.25 12.79 1.88
C THR A 57 3.09 12.52 0.92
N HIS A 58 2.23 11.51 1.15
CA HIS A 58 1.24 11.09 0.14
C HIS A 58 -0.23 11.21 0.53
N PHE A 59 -0.57 11.21 1.83
CA PHE A 59 -1.96 11.41 2.29
C PHE A 59 -2.25 12.84 2.80
N GLY A 60 -1.29 13.75 2.73
CA GLY A 60 -1.48 15.15 3.15
C GLY A 60 -1.65 15.35 4.66
N VAL A 61 -1.31 14.35 5.48
CA VAL A 61 -1.20 14.51 6.93
C VAL A 61 0.17 15.09 7.24
N ASP A 62 0.17 16.37 7.62
CA ASP A 62 1.35 17.08 8.08
C ASP A 62 1.95 16.37 9.31
N VAL A 63 3.28 16.17 9.29
CA VAL A 63 4.06 15.43 10.29
C VAL A 63 4.00 16.04 11.70
N ALA A 64 3.33 17.18 11.87
CA ALA A 64 3.05 17.83 13.14
C ALA A 64 1.74 17.36 13.83
N THR A 65 1.12 16.27 13.38
CA THR A 65 -0.05 15.71 14.05
C THR A 65 0.34 15.05 15.38
N PRO A 66 -0.39 15.29 16.48
CA PRO A 66 -0.08 14.70 17.78
C PRO A 66 -0.14 13.16 17.70
N GLN A 67 0.78 12.48 18.39
CA GLN A 67 0.89 11.00 18.40
C GLN A 67 -0.45 10.30 18.68
N GLU A 68 -1.33 10.92 19.47
CA GLU A 68 -2.66 10.38 19.78
C GLU A 68 -3.60 10.35 18.57
N GLU A 69 -3.54 11.36 17.70
CA GLU A 69 -4.35 11.43 16.48
C GLU A 69 -3.83 10.46 15.42
N LEU A 70 -2.50 10.35 15.30
CA LEU A 70 -1.84 9.33 14.48
C LEU A 70 -2.21 7.91 14.97
N THR A 71 -2.22 7.69 16.28
CA THR A 71 -2.62 6.39 16.85
C THR A 71 -4.06 6.05 16.49
N ASN A 72 -5.00 7.00 16.57
CA ASN A 72 -6.38 6.78 16.16
C ASN A 72 -6.52 6.53 14.65
N LEU A 73 -5.73 7.21 13.81
CA LEU A 73 -5.68 6.93 12.38
C LEU A 73 -5.16 5.52 12.11
N TYR A 74 -4.08 5.10 12.78
CA TYR A 74 -3.57 3.74 12.66
C TYR A 74 -4.57 2.70 13.12
N ASP A 75 -5.26 2.93 14.24
CA ASP A 75 -6.29 2.01 14.75
C ASP A 75 -7.46 1.91 13.76
N SER A 76 -7.90 3.05 13.22
CA SER A 76 -8.98 3.09 12.22
C SER A 76 -8.59 2.37 10.93
N ILE A 77 -7.34 2.50 10.47
CA ILE A 77 -6.84 1.78 9.30
C ILE A 77 -6.74 0.30 9.63
N PHE A 78 -6.17 -0.06 10.78
CA PHE A 78 -6.05 -1.44 11.24
C PHE A 78 -7.42 -2.14 11.28
N GLU A 79 -8.43 -1.50 11.86
CA GLU A 79 -9.81 -2.02 11.90
C GLU A 79 -10.44 -2.21 10.51
N ARG A 80 -9.93 -1.55 9.46
CA ARG A 80 -10.38 -1.82 8.08
C ARG A 80 -9.70 -3.03 7.46
N PHE A 81 -8.46 -3.29 7.84
CA PHE A 81 -7.70 -4.44 7.37
C PHE A 81 -8.11 -5.71 8.12
N ASP A 82 -8.26 -5.63 9.44
CA ASP A 82 -8.73 -6.67 10.35
C ASP A 82 -10.27 -6.85 10.20
N CYS A 83 -10.66 -7.57 9.15
CA CYS A 83 -12.06 -7.80 8.81
C CYS A 83 -12.73 -8.77 9.80
N ASP A 84 -11.98 -9.73 10.32
CA ASP A 84 -12.47 -10.72 11.27
C ASP A 84 -12.42 -10.24 12.73
N LYS A 85 -11.79 -9.09 12.98
CA LYS A 85 -11.58 -8.50 14.32
C LYS A 85 -10.80 -9.43 15.25
N SER A 86 -9.90 -10.23 14.69
CA SER A 86 -8.98 -11.08 15.47
C SER A 86 -7.99 -10.25 16.27
N GLY A 87 -7.77 -8.98 15.90
CA GLY A 87 -6.77 -8.11 16.49
C GLY A 87 -5.41 -8.22 15.80
N THR A 88 -5.34 -8.95 14.70
CA THR A 88 -4.17 -9.19 13.84
C THR A 88 -4.61 -9.14 12.39
N VAL A 89 -3.73 -8.74 11.47
CA VAL A 89 -4.03 -8.78 10.03
C VAL A 89 -3.22 -9.89 9.40
N ASP A 90 -3.87 -10.95 8.94
CA ASP A 90 -3.17 -12.02 8.22
C ASP A 90 -2.97 -11.68 6.74
N LEU A 91 -2.13 -12.46 6.07
CA LEU A 91 -1.71 -12.21 4.70
C LEU A 91 -2.88 -12.21 3.70
N GLU A 92 -3.89 -13.07 3.93
CA GLU A 92 -5.09 -13.10 3.10
C GLU A 92 -5.92 -11.82 3.24
N GLU A 93 -6.14 -11.35 4.47
CA GLU A 93 -6.81 -10.08 4.73
C GLU A 93 -6.03 -8.90 4.15
N PHE A 94 -4.72 -8.85 4.38
CA PHE A 94 -3.85 -7.81 3.84
C PHE A 94 -3.95 -7.75 2.32
N ARG A 95 -3.85 -8.90 1.65
CA ARG A 95 -3.96 -9.00 0.20
C ARG A 95 -5.33 -8.57 -0.30
N ALA A 96 -6.41 -9.02 0.32
CA ALA A 96 -7.77 -8.71 -0.08
C ALA A 96 -8.08 -7.21 0.08
N GLU A 97 -7.66 -6.61 1.19
CA GLU A 97 -7.92 -5.20 1.47
C GLU A 97 -7.03 -4.28 0.61
N MET A 98 -5.75 -4.63 0.44
CA MET A 98 -4.87 -3.93 -0.52
C MET A 98 -5.44 -3.97 -1.94
N LYS A 99 -6.03 -5.10 -2.34
CA LYS A 99 -6.67 -5.25 -3.65
C LYS A 99 -7.85 -4.29 -3.81
N LYS A 100 -8.72 -4.21 -2.80
CA LYS A 100 -9.84 -3.25 -2.79
C LYS A 100 -9.36 -1.81 -2.81
N ILE A 101 -8.38 -1.45 -1.99
CA ILE A 101 -7.86 -0.08 -1.93
C ILE A 101 -7.26 0.30 -3.27
N MET A 102 -6.43 -0.55 -3.88
CA MET A 102 -5.88 -0.30 -5.22
C MET A 102 -6.98 -0.19 -6.29
N LEU A 103 -8.02 -1.03 -6.24
CA LEU A 103 -9.17 -0.91 -7.15
C LEU A 103 -9.96 0.38 -6.94
N ALA A 104 -10.16 0.80 -5.69
CA ALA A 104 -10.83 2.06 -5.37
C ALA A 104 -9.99 3.28 -5.79
N ILE A 105 -8.68 3.20 -5.65
CA ILE A 105 -7.73 4.20 -6.17
C ILE A 105 -7.81 4.22 -7.70
N ALA A 106 -7.80 3.06 -8.36
CA ALA A 106 -7.94 2.97 -9.80
C ALA A 106 -9.27 3.55 -10.33
N ASP A 107 -10.37 3.29 -9.62
CA ASP A 107 -11.69 3.84 -9.92
C ASP A 107 -11.73 5.36 -9.69
N GLY A 108 -11.10 5.84 -8.62
CA GLY A 108 -10.98 7.25 -8.28
C GLY A 108 -10.05 8.05 -9.19
N LEU A 109 -8.97 7.46 -9.70
CA LEU A 109 -8.11 8.06 -10.73
C LEU A 109 -8.80 8.11 -12.10
N GLY A 110 -9.60 7.08 -12.43
CA GLY A 110 -10.15 6.92 -13.77
C GLY A 110 -9.03 6.89 -14.83
N SER A 111 -9.19 7.67 -15.90
CA SER A 111 -8.18 7.88 -16.95
C SER A 111 -7.37 9.16 -16.76
N SER A 112 -7.28 9.66 -15.52
CA SER A 112 -6.52 10.85 -15.18
C SER A 112 -5.18 10.42 -14.58
N PRO A 113 -4.10 10.37 -15.38
CA PRO A 113 -2.80 9.98 -14.89
C PRO A 113 -2.31 11.01 -13.87
N ILE A 114 -1.81 10.53 -12.73
CA ILE A 114 -1.13 11.36 -11.74
C ILE A 114 0.37 11.07 -11.77
N GLN A 115 1.16 12.15 -11.78
CA GLN A 115 2.60 12.08 -11.57
C GLN A 115 2.87 11.95 -10.07
N MET A 116 3.40 10.81 -9.67
CA MET A 116 3.94 10.61 -8.33
C MET A 116 5.47 10.65 -8.40
N ALA A 117 6.08 11.46 -7.53
CA ALA A 117 7.51 11.37 -7.26
C ALA A 117 7.72 10.18 -6.32
N LEU A 118 8.26 9.09 -6.86
CA LEU A 118 8.52 7.86 -6.11
C LEU A 118 10.02 7.73 -5.85
N ASP A 119 10.34 7.18 -4.68
CA ASP A 119 11.69 6.69 -4.40
C ASP A 119 11.98 5.42 -5.22
N ASP A 120 13.25 5.11 -5.43
CA ASP A 120 13.70 4.10 -6.39
C ASP A 120 13.24 2.67 -6.05
N ASP A 121 12.87 2.42 -4.78
CA ASP A 121 12.42 1.12 -4.25
C ASP A 121 10.89 1.00 -4.05
N SER A 122 10.11 1.96 -4.53
CA SER A 122 8.67 1.96 -4.29
C SER A 122 7.92 0.97 -5.19
N LEU A 123 6.97 0.22 -4.64
CA LEU A 123 6.13 -0.76 -5.37
C LEU A 123 5.44 -0.17 -6.61
N LEU A 124 5.05 1.10 -6.52
CA LEU A 124 4.41 1.84 -7.60
C LEU A 124 5.36 2.13 -8.77
N LYS A 125 6.68 2.15 -8.54
CA LYS A 125 7.70 2.29 -9.60
C LYS A 125 7.86 0.99 -10.39
N LEU A 126 7.84 -0.14 -9.70
CA LEU A 126 7.83 -1.47 -10.33
C LEU A 126 6.63 -1.64 -11.27
N ALA A 127 5.43 -1.23 -10.84
CA ALA A 127 4.23 -1.30 -11.66
C ALA A 127 4.33 -0.49 -12.96
N ALA A 128 4.92 0.70 -12.91
CA ALA A 128 5.04 1.56 -14.09
C ALA A 128 6.17 1.16 -15.05
N ASP A 129 7.29 0.62 -14.55
CA ASP A 129 8.36 0.10 -15.41
C ASP A 129 7.87 -1.10 -16.23
N LEU A 130 7.00 -1.92 -15.62
CA LEU A 130 6.34 -3.04 -16.28
C LEU A 130 5.39 -2.59 -17.40
N GLU A 131 4.62 -1.52 -17.18
CA GLU A 131 3.74 -0.95 -18.20
C GLU A 131 4.53 -0.30 -19.35
N ALA A 132 5.61 0.42 -19.04
CA ALA A 132 6.51 0.99 -20.04
C ALA A 132 7.17 -0.09 -20.91
N SER A 133 7.42 -1.27 -20.35
CA SER A 133 8.01 -2.42 -21.05
C SER A 133 7.01 -3.14 -21.98
N LYS A 134 5.70 -3.12 -21.67
CA LYS A 134 4.65 -3.72 -22.51
C LYS A 134 4.36 -2.90 -23.78
N ASN A 135 4.70 -1.61 -23.79
CA ASN A 135 4.37 -0.68 -24.88
C ASN A 135 5.52 -0.46 -25.89
N ARG A 136 6.49 -1.38 -25.95
CA ARG A 136 7.66 -1.32 -26.85
C ARG A 136 7.66 -2.45 -27.90
#